data_AF-A0A5C8JG04-F1
#
_entry.id   AF-A0A5C8JG04-F1
#
_cell.length_a   1.000
_cell.length_b   1.000
_cell.length_c   1.000
_cell.angle_alpha   90.00
_cell.angle_beta   90.00
_cell.angle_gamma   90.00
#
_symmetry.space_group_name_H-M   'P 1'
#
loop_
_entity.id
_entity.type
_entity.pdbx_description
1 polymer ?
#
loop_
_entity_poly.entity_id
_entity_poly.type
_entity_poly.pdbx_seq_one_letter_code
_entity_poly.pdbx_strand_id
1 'polypeptide(L)'
;MGAAKPPEDWPGLVAERDGVGYDATKITNVAEALREIMKPINGGGYGEHQGSIQDLSINGSLSDVRTQLRSIDRNQGTESFATTLETAHREFLDVYEDVLENFSTAIALVEAGAGTYRVTDIVNQGV
;
A
#
# COMPACT_ATOMS: atom_id res chain seq x y z
N MET A 1 35.99 7.19 -33.62
CA MET A 1 34.62 7.21 -33.07
C MET A 1 34.73 7.73 -31.64
N GLY A 2 34.35 8.98 -31.40
CA GLY A 2 34.41 9.55 -30.05
C GLY A 2 33.21 9.05 -29.24
N ALA A 3 33.46 8.46 -28.08
CA ALA A 3 32.39 8.11 -27.15
C ALA A 3 31.64 9.40 -26.76
N ALA A 4 30.31 9.40 -26.93
CA ALA A 4 29.48 10.51 -26.53
C ALA A 4 29.67 10.77 -25.03
N LYS A 5 30.07 11.99 -24.68
CA LYS A 5 30.19 12.41 -23.28
C LYS A 5 28.78 12.40 -22.68
N PRO A 6 28.57 11.82 -21.48
CA PRO A 6 27.26 11.90 -20.84
C PRO A 6 26.88 13.38 -20.64
N PRO A 7 25.58 13.73 -20.77
CA PRO A 7 25.10 15.09 -20.54
C PRO A 7 25.53 15.60 -19.15
N GLU A 8 25.71 16.91 -19.01
CA GLU A 8 26.13 17.53 -17.75
C GLU A 8 25.19 17.19 -16.58
N ASP A 9 23.92 16.95 -16.88
CA ASP A 9 22.89 16.64 -15.88
C ASP A 9 22.66 15.14 -15.66
N TRP A 10 23.64 14.27 -15.91
CA TRP A 10 23.52 12.85 -15.55
C TRP A 10 23.93 12.64 -14.07
N PRO A 11 23.10 12.04 -13.19
CA PRO A 11 21.90 11.21 -13.47
C PRO A 11 20.54 11.93 -13.27
N GLY A 12 20.49 13.25 -13.35
CA GLY A 12 19.25 14.03 -13.31
C GLY A 12 18.30 13.72 -14.47
N LEU A 13 17.00 13.71 -14.17
CA LEU A 13 15.93 13.51 -15.15
C LEU A 13 15.71 14.80 -15.96
N VAL A 14 15.56 14.67 -17.27
CA VAL A 14 15.27 15.79 -18.20
C VAL A 14 14.02 15.43 -18.99
N ALA A 15 12.96 16.22 -18.83
CA ALA A 15 11.60 15.90 -19.31
C ALA A 15 11.54 15.61 -20.83
N GLU A 16 12.17 16.42 -21.68
CA GLU A 16 12.16 16.19 -23.13
C GLU A 16 13.06 15.02 -23.56
N ARG A 17 14.19 14.79 -22.87
CA ARG A 17 15.14 13.70 -23.16
C ARG A 17 14.56 12.34 -22.81
N ASP A 18 13.90 12.28 -21.65
CA ASP A 18 13.42 11.03 -21.07
C ASP A 18 11.98 10.72 -21.49
N GLY A 19 11.35 11.59 -22.31
CA GLY A 19 9.97 11.45 -22.78
C GLY A 19 8.94 11.55 -21.64
N VAL A 20 9.33 12.15 -20.53
CA VAL A 20 8.56 12.18 -19.31
C VAL A 20 7.83 13.50 -19.19
N GLY A 21 6.72 13.63 -19.90
CA GLY A 21 5.76 14.71 -19.67
C GLY A 21 4.89 14.39 -18.45
N TYR A 22 5.26 14.89 -17.28
CA TYR A 22 4.44 14.75 -16.07
C TYR A 22 3.42 15.90 -16.01
N ASP A 23 2.14 15.59 -16.17
CA ASP A 23 1.08 16.52 -15.74
C ASP A 23 0.86 16.31 -14.24
N ALA A 24 1.30 17.26 -13.42
CA ALA A 24 1.14 17.22 -11.96
C ALA A 24 -0.33 17.01 -11.54
N THR A 25 -1.28 17.52 -12.34
CA THR A 25 -2.72 17.31 -12.13
C THR A 25 -3.09 15.84 -12.33
N LYS A 26 -2.55 15.20 -13.38
CA LYS A 26 -2.78 13.79 -13.65
C LYS A 26 -2.17 12.88 -12.57
N ILE A 27 -0.99 13.22 -12.05
CA ILE A 27 -0.37 12.47 -10.95
C ILE A 27 -1.18 12.60 -9.66
N THR A 28 -1.64 13.82 -9.35
CA THR A 28 -2.50 14.08 -8.18
C THR A 28 -3.82 13.31 -8.29
N ASN A 29 -4.47 13.34 -9.45
CA ASN A 29 -5.72 12.59 -9.69
C ASN A 29 -5.54 11.07 -9.54
N VAL A 30 -4.40 10.52 -9.95
CA VAL A 30 -4.09 9.09 -9.76
C VAL A 30 -3.90 8.77 -8.29
N ALA A 31 -3.19 9.61 -7.53
CA ALA A 31 -3.02 9.43 -6.10
C ALA A 31 -4.34 9.51 -5.33
N GLU A 32 -5.21 10.48 -5.66
CA GLU A 32 -6.55 10.59 -5.08
C GLU A 32 -7.40 9.36 -5.40
N ALA A 33 -7.41 8.89 -6.66
CA ALA A 33 -8.13 7.68 -7.04
C ALA A 33 -7.62 6.44 -6.28
N LEU A 34 -6.30 6.33 -6.09
CA LEU A 34 -5.71 5.25 -5.28
C LEU A 34 -6.12 5.34 -3.80
N ARG A 35 -6.20 6.56 -3.21
CA ARG A 35 -6.73 6.73 -1.85
C ARG A 35 -8.19 6.30 -1.73
N GLU A 36 -9.03 6.68 -2.68
CA GLU A 36 -10.45 6.31 -2.66
C GLU A 36 -10.64 4.79 -2.77
N ILE A 37 -9.81 4.10 -3.57
CA ILE A 37 -9.81 2.63 -3.64
C ILE A 37 -9.34 2.00 -2.32
N MET A 38 -8.38 2.63 -1.63
CA MET A 38 -7.81 2.13 -0.38
C MET A 38 -8.74 2.30 0.84
N LYS A 39 -9.63 3.31 0.84
CA LYS A 39 -10.57 3.56 1.94
C LYS A 39 -11.37 2.31 2.36
N PRO A 40 -12.13 1.63 1.47
CA PRO A 40 -12.93 0.47 1.87
C PRO A 40 -12.06 -0.70 2.37
N ILE A 41 -10.84 -0.85 1.84
CA ILE A 41 -9.90 -1.91 2.21
C ILE A 41 -9.36 -1.68 3.65
N ASN A 42 -9.11 -0.42 4.00
CA ASN A 42 -8.64 -0.03 5.33
C ASN A 42 -9.78 0.10 6.38
N GLY A 43 -11.00 -0.36 6.07
CA GLY A 43 -12.17 -0.19 6.94
C GLY A 43 -12.74 1.23 6.97
N GLY A 44 -12.26 2.12 6.11
CA GLY A 44 -12.77 3.48 5.93
C GLY A 44 -14.01 3.50 5.03
N GLY A 45 -15.18 3.70 5.62
CA GLY A 45 -16.45 3.85 4.90
C GLY A 45 -17.62 3.25 5.68
N TYR A 46 -18.81 3.85 5.57
CA TYR A 46 -20.04 3.28 6.14
C TYR A 46 -20.44 2.04 5.33
N GLY A 47 -20.07 0.84 5.80
CA GLY A 47 -20.52 -0.43 5.21
C GLY A 47 -19.54 -1.58 5.43
N GLU A 48 -20.07 -2.79 5.62
CA GLU A 48 -19.34 -4.05 5.69
C GLU A 48 -18.65 -4.34 4.35
N HIS A 49 -17.41 -3.86 4.19
CA HIS A 49 -16.61 -4.16 3.01
C HIS A 49 -15.94 -5.52 3.23
N GLN A 50 -16.49 -6.52 2.57
CA GLN A 50 -15.93 -7.87 2.55
C GLN A 50 -14.47 -7.81 2.09
N GLY A 51 -13.56 -8.39 2.89
CA GLY A 51 -12.12 -8.37 2.66
C GLY A 51 -11.37 -7.14 3.19
N SER A 52 -12.04 -6.19 3.87
CA SER A 52 -11.36 -5.13 4.63
C SER A 52 -10.63 -5.68 5.86
N ILE A 53 -9.66 -4.95 6.41
CA ILE A 53 -8.96 -5.36 7.64
C ILE A 53 -9.94 -5.65 8.79
N GLN A 54 -11.00 -4.84 8.90
CA GLN A 54 -12.02 -4.97 9.94
C GLN A 54 -12.91 -6.20 9.72
N ASP A 55 -13.27 -6.48 8.46
CA ASP A 55 -13.97 -7.72 8.08
C ASP A 55 -13.10 -8.97 8.30
N LEU A 56 -11.83 -8.93 7.93
CA LEU A 56 -10.89 -10.03 8.13
C LEU A 56 -10.65 -10.30 9.63
N SER A 57 -10.66 -9.27 10.46
CA SER A 57 -10.56 -9.39 11.91
C SER A 57 -11.82 -9.99 12.56
N ILE A 58 -13.01 -9.60 12.08
CA ILE A 58 -14.30 -10.00 12.70
C ILE A 58 -14.80 -11.33 12.11
N ASN A 59 -14.88 -11.42 10.78
CA ASN A 59 -15.48 -12.52 10.04
C ASN A 59 -14.45 -13.49 9.47
N GLY A 60 -13.21 -13.05 9.24
CA GLY A 60 -12.08 -13.91 8.83
C GLY A 60 -11.43 -14.69 9.96
N SER A 61 -11.85 -14.44 11.21
CA SER A 61 -11.31 -15.08 12.40
C SER A 61 -11.67 -16.56 12.47
N LEU A 62 -10.65 -17.41 12.64
CA LEU A 62 -10.82 -18.85 12.90
C LEU A 62 -11.08 -19.15 14.40
N SER A 63 -11.59 -18.16 15.14
CA SER A 63 -11.94 -18.26 16.57
C SER A 63 -12.79 -19.49 16.90
N ASP A 64 -13.82 -19.75 16.08
CA ASP A 64 -14.76 -20.82 16.33
C ASP A 64 -14.15 -22.20 16.06
N VAL A 65 -13.34 -22.30 15.00
CA VAL A 65 -12.56 -23.49 14.68
C VAL A 65 -11.58 -23.80 15.80
N ARG A 66 -10.87 -22.79 16.31
CA ARG A 66 -9.95 -22.93 17.46
C ARG A 66 -10.69 -23.38 18.71
N THR A 67 -11.87 -22.82 18.98
CA THR A 67 -12.71 -23.20 20.13
C THR A 67 -13.17 -24.65 20.02
N GLN A 68 -13.57 -25.08 18.82
CA GLN A 68 -13.91 -26.48 18.55
C GLN A 68 -12.70 -27.41 18.69
N LEU A 69 -11.53 -27.04 18.17
CA LEU A 69 -10.30 -27.82 18.31
C LEU A 69 -9.91 -28.01 19.79
N ARG A 70 -10.04 -26.97 20.60
CA ARG A 70 -9.81 -27.05 22.06
C ARG A 70 -10.87 -27.86 22.81
N SER A 71 -12.04 -28.07 22.20
CA SER A 71 -13.11 -28.90 22.75
C SER A 71 -12.96 -30.40 22.43
N ILE A 72 -12.30 -30.72 21.30
CA ILE A 72 -12.03 -32.09 20.86
C ILE A 72 -10.73 -32.55 21.50
N ASP A 73 -10.85 -33.20 22.66
CA ASP A 73 -9.79 -33.90 23.40
C ASP A 73 -8.51 -33.06 23.63
N ARG A 74 -8.27 -32.66 24.89
CA ARG A 74 -7.18 -31.75 25.30
C ARG A 74 -5.79 -32.39 25.27
N ASN A 75 -5.47 -33.06 24.17
CA ASN A 75 -4.13 -33.55 23.92
C ASN A 75 -3.22 -32.39 23.47
N GLN A 76 -1.92 -32.59 23.62
CA GLN A 76 -0.93 -31.56 23.36
C GLN A 76 -0.90 -31.12 21.88
N GLY A 77 -1.31 -32.01 20.96
CA GLY A 77 -1.35 -31.75 19.54
C GLY A 77 -2.47 -30.80 19.12
N THR A 78 -3.68 -31.00 19.64
CA THR A 78 -4.83 -30.12 19.38
C THR A 78 -4.61 -28.72 19.92
N GLU A 79 -4.01 -28.58 21.12
CA GLU A 79 -3.66 -27.28 21.68
C GLU A 79 -2.56 -26.57 20.88
N SER A 80 -1.53 -27.29 20.45
CA SER A 80 -0.46 -26.74 19.60
C SER A 80 -1.00 -26.28 18.24
N PHE A 81 -1.91 -27.04 17.63
CA PHE A 81 -2.52 -26.67 16.36
C PHE A 81 -3.44 -25.44 16.50
N ALA A 82 -4.29 -25.41 17.54
CA ALA A 82 -5.13 -24.27 17.88
C ALA A 82 -4.31 -22.98 18.08
N THR A 83 -3.17 -23.08 18.77
CA THR A 83 -2.24 -21.96 18.98
C THR A 83 -1.55 -21.52 17.68
N THR A 84 -1.18 -22.47 16.82
CA THR A 84 -0.59 -22.18 15.51
C THR A 84 -1.58 -21.43 14.62
N LEU A 85 -2.85 -21.85 14.60
CA LEU A 85 -3.91 -21.16 13.85
C LEU A 85 -4.13 -19.72 14.33
N GLU A 86 -4.13 -19.50 15.64
CA GLU A 86 -4.21 -18.16 16.21
C GLU A 86 -3.03 -17.28 15.81
N THR A 87 -1.82 -17.83 15.89
CA THR A 87 -0.60 -17.11 15.54
C THR A 87 -0.57 -16.77 14.05
N ALA A 88 -0.88 -17.72 13.18
CA ALA A 88 -0.94 -17.52 11.73
C ALA A 88 -1.99 -16.48 11.33
N HIS A 89 -3.16 -16.46 11.99
CA HIS A 89 -4.18 -15.44 11.72
C HIS A 89 -3.71 -14.05 12.14
N ARG A 90 -3.04 -13.92 13.29
CA ARG A 90 -2.44 -12.66 13.74
C ARG A 90 -1.37 -12.17 12.75
N GLU A 91 -0.42 -13.03 12.39
CA GLU A 91 0.63 -12.70 11.42
C GLU A 91 0.05 -12.29 10.06
N PHE A 92 -1.02 -12.94 9.62
CA PHE A 92 -1.71 -12.55 8.39
C PHE A 92 -2.29 -11.12 8.48
N LEU A 93 -2.93 -10.77 9.59
CA LEU A 93 -3.46 -9.41 9.79
C LEU A 93 -2.34 -8.38 9.88
N ASP A 94 -1.26 -8.68 10.58
CA ASP A 94 -0.10 -7.79 10.69
C ASP A 94 0.51 -7.49 9.31
N VAL A 95 0.75 -8.53 8.49
CA VAL A 95 1.24 -8.36 7.10
C VAL A 95 0.25 -7.57 6.24
N TYR A 96 -1.05 -7.78 6.45
CA TYR A 96 -2.08 -7.04 5.73
C TYR A 96 -2.03 -5.55 6.07
N GLU A 97 -1.92 -5.20 7.35
CA GLU A 97 -1.75 -3.81 7.81
C GLU A 97 -0.47 -3.17 7.24
N ASP A 98 0.66 -3.88 7.28
CA ASP A 98 1.93 -3.42 6.69
C ASP A 98 1.80 -3.11 5.20
N VAL A 99 1.09 -3.97 4.45
CA VAL A 99 0.83 -3.74 3.02
C VAL A 99 -0.02 -2.49 2.81
N LEU A 100 -1.05 -2.28 3.64
CA LEU A 100 -1.88 -1.09 3.57
C LEU A 100 -1.08 0.19 3.88
N GLU A 101 -0.21 0.16 4.90
CA GLU A 101 0.66 1.27 5.25
C GLU A 101 1.65 1.59 4.12
N ASN A 102 2.24 0.56 3.51
CA ASN A 102 3.12 0.72 2.35
C ASN A 102 2.41 1.35 1.16
N PHE A 103 1.16 0.96 0.87
CA PHE A 103 0.37 1.60 -0.16
C PHE A 103 0.06 3.06 0.17
N SER A 104 -0.33 3.36 1.42
CA SER A 104 -0.56 4.74 1.88
C SER A 104 0.69 5.61 1.71
N THR A 105 1.86 5.07 2.09
CA THR A 105 3.16 5.73 1.93
C THR A 105 3.51 5.95 0.46
N ALA A 106 3.33 4.94 -0.40
CA ALA A 106 3.57 5.06 -1.82
C ALA A 106 2.68 6.13 -2.46
N ILE A 107 1.40 6.19 -2.08
CA ILE A 107 0.47 7.23 -2.55
C ILE A 107 0.94 8.62 -2.09
N ALA A 108 1.35 8.76 -0.83
CA ALA A 108 1.89 10.04 -0.32
C ALA A 108 3.16 10.48 -1.05
N LEU A 109 4.05 9.54 -1.39
CA LEU A 109 5.25 9.82 -2.19
C LEU A 109 4.89 10.28 -3.61
N VAL A 110 3.88 9.68 -4.24
CA VAL A 110 3.38 10.08 -5.56
C VAL A 110 2.81 11.51 -5.51
N GLU A 111 2.07 11.88 -4.48
CA GLU A 111 1.58 13.26 -4.29
C GLU A 111 2.70 14.26 -4.02
N ALA A 112 3.66 13.90 -3.17
CA ALA A 112 4.82 14.74 -2.90
C ALA A 112 5.65 14.97 -4.17
N GLY A 113 5.78 13.94 -5.01
CA GLY A 113 6.38 14.05 -6.34
C GLY A 113 5.62 15.01 -7.26
N ALA A 114 4.29 14.92 -7.30
CA ALA A 114 3.44 15.83 -8.07
C ALA A 114 3.59 17.29 -7.59
N GLY A 115 3.62 17.51 -6.28
CA GLY A 115 3.81 18.84 -5.68
C GLY A 115 5.19 19.43 -6.01
N THR A 116 6.24 18.63 -5.89
CA THR A 116 7.62 19.04 -6.22
C THR A 116 7.75 19.39 -7.70
N TYR A 117 7.13 18.60 -8.58
CA TYR A 117 7.09 18.89 -10.01
C TYR A 117 6.37 20.20 -10.29
N ARG A 118 5.19 20.44 -9.69
CA ARG A 118 4.43 21.68 -9.88
C ARG A 118 5.23 22.92 -9.47
N VAL A 119 5.94 22.85 -8.34
CA VAL A 119 6.81 23.95 -7.88
C VAL A 119 7.96 24.18 -8.86
N THR A 120 8.59 23.09 -9.34
CA THR A 120 9.72 23.18 -10.27
C THR A 120 9.29 23.72 -11.64
N ASP A 121 8.12 23.31 -12.15
CA ASP A 121 7.56 23.81 -13.41
C ASP A 121 7.17 25.29 -13.32
N ILE A 122 6.57 25.73 -12.19
CA ILE A 122 6.31 27.16 -11.94
C ILE A 122 7.61 27.98 -11.90
N VAL A 123 8.67 27.43 -11.30
CA VAL A 123 9.99 28.09 -11.24
C VAL A 123 10.65 28.14 -12.62
N ASN A 124 10.51 27.08 -13.43
CA ASN A 124 11.08 27.02 -14.78
C ASN A 124 10.30 27.84 -15.81
N GLN A 125 8.99 28.00 -15.66
CA GLN A 125 8.15 28.87 -16.52
C GLN A 125 8.17 30.34 -16.07
N GLY A 126 8.92 30.67 -15.01
CA GLY A 126 9.08 32.01 -14.44
C GLY A 126 10.29 32.81 -14.94
N VAL A 127 10.86 32.48 -16.10
CA VAL A 127 11.89 33.28 -16.79
C VAL A 127 11.51 33.51 -18.25
#